data_AF-W6QS23-F1
#
_entry.id   AF-W6QS23-F1
#
_cell.length_a   1.000
_cell.length_b   1.000
_cell.length_c   1.000
_cell.angle_alpha   90.00
_cell.angle_beta   90.00
_cell.angle_gamma   90.00
#
_symmetry.space_group_name_H-M   'P 1'
#
loop_
_entity.id
_entity.type
_entity.pdbx_description
1 polymer ?
#
loop_
_entity_poly.entity_id
_entity_poly.type
_entity_poly.pdbx_seq_one_letter_code
_entity_poly.pdbx_strand_id
1 'polypeptide(L)'
;MVKYAMHTAYRWYCTLKSREGIDLPQLNDPNTQGEIDLFLGERFCRYANCPKDTPATSTNNLRKHYADKHTDMKLASSGGRPTLQDEHDAVEFYIAIRDEYDANVAAIVQVKPELPRKADGTLHLTNMRKVSKELGGQVPCEPCKDANDRQGCCREANADRCDNFELFVTSAVEEDEEQDNEEGDEMEEGEEMEE
;
A
#
# COMPACT_ATOMS: atom_id res chain seq x y z
N MET A 1 -6.01 16.05 22.27
CA MET A 1 -5.97 15.83 20.81
C MET A 1 -4.62 16.28 20.30
N VAL A 2 -3.93 15.45 19.52
CA VAL A 2 -2.60 15.75 18.98
C VAL A 2 -2.78 16.67 17.77
N LYS A 3 -2.01 17.76 17.70
CA LYS A 3 -2.00 18.63 16.51
C LYS A 3 -1.54 17.85 15.28
N TYR A 4 -2.11 18.11 14.10
CA TYR A 4 -1.74 17.39 12.87
C TYR A 4 -0.23 17.46 12.62
N ALA A 5 0.39 18.62 12.89
CA ALA A 5 1.82 18.85 12.69
C ALA A 5 2.73 17.93 13.53
N MET A 6 2.21 17.38 14.63
CA MET A 6 2.94 16.44 15.49
C MET A 6 2.60 14.98 15.20
N HIS A 7 1.58 14.72 14.37
CA HIS A 7 1.16 13.36 14.03
C HIS A 7 2.20 12.66 13.15
N THR A 8 2.40 11.36 13.38
CA THR A 8 3.43 10.57 12.68
C THR A 8 3.13 10.45 11.20
N ALA A 9 1.86 10.27 10.81
CA ALA A 9 1.44 10.20 9.42
C ALA A 9 1.77 11.49 8.65
N TYR A 10 1.49 12.66 9.22
CA TYR A 10 1.85 13.94 8.60
C TYR A 10 3.38 14.12 8.47
N ARG A 11 4.13 13.73 9.50
CA ARG A 11 5.60 13.79 9.45
C ARG A 11 6.16 12.89 8.35
N TRP A 12 5.64 11.67 8.23
CA TRP A 12 5.96 10.76 7.12
C TRP A 12 5.62 11.41 5.77
N TYR A 13 4.41 11.93 5.60
CA TYR A 13 3.99 12.63 4.39
C TYR A 13 4.94 13.78 4.01
N CYS A 14 5.47 14.51 5.00
CA CYS A 14 6.46 15.57 4.77
C CYS A 14 7.84 15.09 4.29
N THR A 15 8.18 13.82 4.50
CA THR A 15 9.44 13.23 4.02
C THR A 15 9.41 12.91 2.53
N LEU A 16 8.22 12.71 1.96
CA LEU A 16 8.02 12.40 0.54
C LEU A 16 8.57 13.53 -0.34
N LYS A 17 9.24 13.14 -1.42
CA LYS A 17 9.88 14.06 -2.39
C LYS A 17 9.11 14.19 -3.70
N SER A 18 8.18 13.27 -3.92
CA SER A 18 7.45 13.04 -5.16
C SER A 18 6.08 12.48 -4.80
N ARG A 19 5.12 12.61 -5.72
CA ARG A 19 3.81 11.94 -5.67
C ARG A 19 3.91 10.50 -6.17
N GLU A 20 5.02 10.12 -6.81
CA GLU A 20 5.24 8.76 -7.28
C GLU A 20 5.14 7.75 -6.14
N GLY A 21 4.33 6.71 -6.34
CA GLY A 21 4.12 5.64 -5.38
C GLY A 21 3.12 5.93 -4.27
N ILE A 22 2.47 7.10 -4.24
CA ILE A 22 1.36 7.38 -3.33
C ILE A 22 0.06 7.65 -4.08
N ASP A 23 -1.03 7.08 -3.58
CA ASP A 23 -2.37 7.37 -4.06
C ASP A 23 -2.96 8.52 -3.25
N LEU A 24 -3.17 9.65 -3.92
CA LEU A 24 -3.81 10.80 -3.31
C LEU A 24 -5.33 10.68 -3.47
N PRO A 25 -6.11 10.84 -2.37
CA PRO A 25 -7.57 10.91 -2.45
C PRO A 25 -8.01 11.98 -3.44
N GLN A 26 -9.18 11.80 -4.06
CA GLN A 26 -9.74 12.84 -4.92
C GLN A 26 -10.01 14.14 -4.15
N LEU A 27 -10.10 15.25 -4.87
CA LEU A 27 -10.50 16.52 -4.27
C LEU A 27 -11.93 16.40 -3.75
N ASN A 28 -12.18 17.03 -2.60
CA ASN A 28 -13.51 17.06 -2.01
C ASN A 28 -14.48 17.80 -2.94
N ASP A 29 -15.75 17.45 -2.86
CA ASP A 29 -16.79 18.21 -3.53
C ASP A 29 -16.74 19.69 -3.11
N PRO A 30 -17.03 20.63 -4.03
CA PRO A 30 -17.10 22.03 -3.68
C PRO A 30 -18.08 22.27 -2.53
N ASN A 31 -17.68 23.12 -1.59
CA ASN A 31 -18.52 23.54 -0.49
C ASN A 31 -19.73 24.35 -0.98
N THR A 32 -20.56 24.84 -0.05
CA THR A 32 -21.78 25.61 -0.38
C THR A 32 -21.51 26.91 -1.17
N GLN A 33 -20.26 27.38 -1.22
CA GLN A 33 -19.82 28.54 -1.98
C GLN A 33 -19.19 28.18 -3.34
N GLY A 34 -19.19 26.88 -3.69
CA GLY A 34 -18.52 26.37 -4.89
C GLY A 34 -16.99 26.38 -4.78
N GLU A 35 -16.47 26.38 -3.55
CA GLU A 35 -15.02 26.42 -3.29
C GLU A 35 -14.53 25.06 -2.76
N ILE A 36 -13.32 24.67 -3.13
CA ILE A 36 -12.72 23.42 -2.67
C ILE A 36 -11.76 23.68 -1.51
N ASP A 37 -11.94 22.93 -0.44
CA ASP A 37 -11.12 22.99 0.75
C ASP A 37 -9.86 22.11 0.60
N LEU A 38 -8.73 22.66 1.07
CA LEU A 38 -7.48 21.91 1.18
C LEU A 38 -7.25 21.55 2.65
N PHE A 39 -6.66 20.38 2.90
CA PHE A 39 -6.34 19.95 4.25
C PHE A 39 -5.19 20.77 4.84
N LEU A 40 -5.16 20.88 6.17
CA LEU A 40 -4.10 21.61 6.87
C LEU A 40 -2.74 20.98 6.60
N GLY A 41 -1.80 21.78 6.11
CA GLY A 41 -0.44 21.31 5.81
C GLY A 41 -0.32 20.55 4.50
N GLU A 42 -1.37 20.45 3.67
CA GLU A 42 -1.33 19.72 2.39
C GLU A 42 -0.24 20.29 1.46
N ARG A 43 0.51 19.40 0.79
CA ARG A 43 1.70 19.76 -0.01
C ARG A 43 1.62 19.31 -1.46
N PHE A 44 0.95 18.21 -1.76
CA PHE A 44 0.81 17.70 -3.12
C PHE A 44 -0.45 18.24 -3.80
N CYS A 45 -0.40 18.40 -5.12
CA CYS A 45 -1.57 18.72 -5.91
C CYS A 45 -2.37 17.44 -6.20
N ARG A 46 -3.65 17.44 -5.83
CA ARG A 46 -4.60 16.34 -6.04
C ARG A 46 -5.40 16.49 -7.33
N TYR A 47 -5.24 17.60 -8.05
CA TYR A 47 -5.92 17.80 -9.33
C TYR A 47 -5.52 16.69 -10.32
N ALA A 48 -6.53 16.06 -10.93
CA ALA A 48 -6.34 14.94 -11.83
C ALA A 48 -5.42 15.34 -13.00
N ASN A 49 -4.44 14.49 -13.30
CA ASN A 49 -3.46 14.74 -14.37
C ASN A 49 -2.60 16.01 -14.20
N CYS A 50 -2.49 16.58 -12.99
CA CYS A 50 -1.53 17.64 -12.75
C CYS A 50 -0.09 17.10 -12.92
N PRO A 51 0.77 17.75 -13.73
CA PRO A 51 2.14 17.32 -13.97
C PRO A 51 3.08 17.66 -12.79
N LYS A 52 2.60 18.40 -11.79
CA LYS A 52 3.41 18.77 -10.63
C LYS A 52 3.52 17.58 -9.69
N ASP A 53 4.68 16.94 -9.75
CA ASP A 53 5.01 15.80 -8.91
C ASP A 53 5.64 16.21 -7.56
N THR A 54 6.39 17.30 -7.55
CA THR A 54 7.11 17.75 -6.34
C THR A 54 6.17 18.40 -5.32
N PRO A 55 6.37 18.16 -4.01
CA PRO A 55 5.56 18.77 -2.96
C PRO A 55 5.80 20.28 -2.90
N ALA A 56 4.73 21.05 -2.70
CA ALA A 56 4.83 22.44 -2.29
C ALA A 56 5.53 22.54 -0.92
N THR A 57 6.22 23.64 -0.68
CA THR A 57 6.85 23.89 0.63
C THR A 57 5.83 24.27 1.72
N SER A 58 4.63 24.71 1.32
CA SER A 58 3.53 25.05 2.22
C SER A 58 2.19 25.01 1.46
N THR A 59 1.09 24.92 2.21
CA THR A 59 -0.26 24.97 1.64
C THR A 59 -0.54 26.27 0.90
N ASN A 60 0.06 27.41 1.32
CA ASN A 60 -0.07 28.68 0.59
C ASN A 60 0.58 28.62 -0.80
N ASN A 61 1.73 27.96 -0.92
CA ASN A 61 2.37 27.75 -2.23
C ASN A 61 1.60 26.72 -3.08
N LEU A 62 0.93 25.77 -2.43
CA LEU A 62 -0.01 24.88 -3.11
C LEU A 62 -1.21 25.66 -3.65
N ARG A 63 -1.83 26.53 -2.86
CA ARG A 63 -2.95 27.41 -3.30
C ARG A 63 -2.56 28.26 -4.51
N LYS A 64 -1.37 28.87 -4.49
CA LYS A 64 -0.84 29.62 -5.65
C LYS A 64 -0.72 28.73 -6.89
N HIS A 65 -0.21 27.51 -6.72
CA HIS A 65 -0.14 26.57 -7.82
C HIS A 65 -1.51 26.24 -8.41
N TYR A 66 -2.54 26.02 -7.59
CA TYR A 66 -3.91 25.84 -8.09
C TYR A 66 -4.42 27.07 -8.82
N ALA A 67 -4.24 28.27 -8.27
CA ALA A 67 -4.64 29.51 -8.93
C ALA A 67 -3.96 29.71 -10.30
N ASP A 68 -2.70 29.29 -10.45
CA ASP A 68 -1.91 29.46 -11.67
C ASP A 68 -2.15 28.35 -12.71
N LYS A 69 -2.42 27.12 -12.27
CA LYS A 69 -2.43 25.91 -13.13
C LYS A 69 -3.80 25.23 -13.26
N HIS A 70 -4.73 25.53 -12.36
CA HIS A 70 -6.06 24.93 -12.26
C HIS A 70 -7.10 26.06 -12.14
N THR A 71 -7.13 26.95 -13.14
CA THR A 71 -7.94 28.18 -13.14
C THR A 71 -9.45 27.94 -13.22
N ASP A 72 -9.85 26.73 -13.60
CA ASP A 72 -11.22 26.24 -13.60
C ASP A 72 -11.76 25.96 -12.18
N MET A 73 -10.88 25.93 -11.19
CA MET A 73 -11.20 25.58 -9.82
C MET A 73 -11.01 26.77 -8.88
N LYS A 74 -11.94 26.95 -7.96
CA LYS A 74 -11.85 27.95 -6.90
C LYS A 74 -11.53 27.27 -5.58
N LEU A 75 -10.40 27.62 -4.98
CA LEU A 75 -10.06 27.13 -3.64
C LEU A 75 -10.62 28.05 -2.56
N ALA A 76 -11.06 27.46 -1.46
CA ALA A 76 -11.50 28.21 -0.31
C ALA A 76 -10.34 29.03 0.27
N SER A 77 -10.62 30.26 0.68
CA SER A 77 -9.60 31.10 1.30
C SER A 77 -9.42 30.68 2.76
N SER A 78 -8.29 30.05 3.10
CA SER A 78 -7.97 29.76 4.50
C SER A 78 -7.47 31.00 5.22
N GLY A 79 -8.40 31.76 5.80
CA GLY A 79 -8.10 32.82 6.76
C GLY A 79 -8.61 32.43 8.14
N GLY A 80 -7.73 32.42 9.15
CA GLY A 80 -8.14 32.19 10.54
C GLY A 80 -7.31 31.12 11.25
N ARG A 81 -7.62 30.95 12.54
CA ARG A 81 -7.04 29.88 13.36
C ARG A 81 -7.75 28.57 13.02
N PRO A 82 -7.02 27.48 12.70
CA PRO A 82 -7.65 26.19 12.45
C PRO A 82 -8.52 25.74 13.61
N THR A 83 -9.67 25.16 13.28
CA THR A 83 -10.57 24.54 14.26
C THR A 83 -10.03 23.19 14.69
N LEU A 84 -10.62 22.63 15.76
CA LEU A 84 -10.29 21.26 16.17
C LEU A 84 -10.74 20.23 15.13
N GLN A 85 -11.82 20.51 14.41
CA GLN A 85 -12.31 19.63 13.35
C GLN A 85 -11.33 19.64 12.17
N ASP A 86 -10.85 20.81 11.74
CA ASP A 86 -9.86 20.91 10.66
C ASP A 86 -8.58 20.11 10.97
N GLU A 87 -8.15 20.12 12.23
CA GLU A 87 -6.99 19.36 12.71
C GLU A 87 -7.28 17.84 12.67
N HIS A 88 -8.49 17.42 13.04
CA HIS A 88 -8.91 16.03 13.01
C HIS A 88 -8.99 15.50 11.57
N ASP A 89 -9.69 16.22 10.70
CA ASP A 89 -9.89 15.86 9.29
C ASP A 89 -8.54 15.78 8.56
N ALA A 90 -7.61 16.69 8.87
CA ALA A 90 -6.26 16.63 8.34
C ALA A 90 -5.52 15.37 8.81
N VAL A 91 -5.65 14.97 10.07
CA VAL A 91 -5.01 13.74 10.59
C VAL A 91 -5.57 12.50 9.89
N GLU A 92 -6.89 12.38 9.76
CA GLU A 92 -7.54 11.27 9.06
C GLU A 92 -7.10 11.18 7.60
N PHE A 93 -7.03 12.32 6.91
CA PHE A 93 -6.49 12.40 5.56
C PHE A 93 -5.08 11.83 5.44
N TYR A 94 -4.17 12.18 6.36
CA TYR A 94 -2.79 11.67 6.32
C TYR A 94 -2.67 10.21 6.72
N ILE A 95 -3.54 9.72 7.61
CA ILE A 95 -3.61 8.29 7.95
C ILE A 95 -4.04 7.50 6.73
N ALA A 96 -5.12 7.90 6.06
CA ALA A 96 -5.63 7.20 4.87
C ALA A 96 -4.58 7.07 3.76
N ILE A 97 -3.82 8.15 3.45
CA ILE A 97 -2.74 8.09 2.45
C ILE A 97 -1.65 7.09 2.87
N ARG A 98 -1.31 7.08 4.16
CA ARG A 98 -0.26 6.20 4.67
C ARG A 98 -0.70 4.74 4.65
N ASP A 99 -1.93 4.46 5.08
CA ASP A 99 -2.47 3.11 5.13
C ASP A 99 -2.58 2.52 3.72
N GLU A 100 -3.02 3.31 2.73
CA GLU A 100 -3.05 2.89 1.32
C GLU A 100 -1.64 2.63 0.79
N TYR A 101 -0.67 3.49 1.11
CA TYR A 101 0.73 3.27 0.75
C TYR A 101 1.29 1.97 1.36
N ASP A 102 1.07 1.76 2.66
CA ASP A 102 1.54 0.57 3.37
C ASP A 102 0.85 -0.70 2.82
N ALA A 103 -0.43 -0.62 2.46
CA ALA A 103 -1.17 -1.70 1.78
C ALA A 103 -0.61 -2.00 0.38
N ASN A 104 -0.33 -0.98 -0.43
CA ASN A 104 0.29 -1.13 -1.74
C ASN A 104 1.69 -1.75 -1.65
N VAL A 105 2.50 -1.31 -0.69
CA VAL A 105 3.81 -1.90 -0.42
C VAL A 105 3.68 -3.35 0.03
N ALA A 106 2.74 -3.66 0.92
CA ALA A 106 2.47 -5.03 1.35
C ALA A 106 2.02 -5.92 0.19
N ALA A 107 1.15 -5.41 -0.69
CA ALA A 107 0.71 -6.11 -1.89
C ALA A 107 1.88 -6.40 -2.83
N ILE A 108 2.76 -5.43 -3.10
CA ILE A 108 3.98 -5.64 -3.91
C ILE A 108 4.88 -6.71 -3.30
N VAL A 109 5.05 -6.71 -1.98
CA VAL A 109 5.83 -7.73 -1.27
C VAL A 109 5.18 -9.12 -1.36
N GLN A 110 3.85 -9.20 -1.48
CA GLN A 110 3.13 -10.45 -1.67
C GLN A 110 3.12 -10.97 -3.12
N VAL A 111 3.33 -10.13 -4.14
CA VAL A 111 3.53 -10.57 -5.53
C VAL A 111 4.96 -11.07 -5.72
N LYS A 112 5.30 -12.16 -5.04
CA LYS A 112 6.51 -12.91 -5.34
C LYS A 112 6.37 -13.48 -6.76
N PRO A 113 7.39 -13.41 -7.62
CA PRO A 113 7.30 -14.02 -8.95
C PRO A 113 7.18 -15.54 -8.86
N GLU A 114 6.57 -16.17 -9.87
CA GLU A 114 6.59 -17.62 -9.99
C GLU A 114 8.03 -18.14 -10.12
N LEU A 115 8.27 -19.34 -9.57
CA LEU A 115 9.54 -20.02 -9.75
C LEU A 115 9.84 -20.21 -11.25
N PRO A 116 10.96 -19.67 -11.76
CA PRO A 116 11.27 -19.79 -13.18
C PRO A 116 11.49 -21.26 -13.55
N ARG A 117 10.58 -21.84 -14.33
CA ARG A 117 10.70 -23.21 -14.87
C ARG A 117 11.02 -23.17 -16.37
N LYS A 118 11.66 -24.24 -16.85
CA LYS A 118 11.87 -24.49 -18.28
C LYS A 118 10.63 -25.18 -18.87
N ALA A 119 10.60 -25.35 -20.19
CA ALA A 119 9.54 -26.08 -20.89
C ALA A 119 9.39 -27.55 -20.43
N ASP A 120 10.43 -28.16 -19.87
CA ASP A 120 10.42 -29.51 -19.30
C ASP A 120 9.90 -29.57 -17.85
N GLY A 121 9.48 -28.44 -17.28
CA GLY A 121 9.02 -28.32 -15.88
C GLY A 121 10.14 -28.18 -14.85
N THR A 122 11.40 -28.38 -15.23
CA THR A 122 12.54 -28.26 -14.30
C THR A 122 12.89 -26.79 -14.01
N LEU A 123 13.44 -26.53 -12.83
CA LEU A 123 13.87 -25.18 -12.45
C LEU A 123 14.92 -24.61 -13.40
N HIS A 124 14.65 -23.41 -13.90
CA HIS A 124 15.56 -22.62 -14.70
C HIS A 124 16.58 -21.90 -13.80
N LEU A 125 17.56 -22.65 -13.28
CA LEU A 125 18.56 -22.19 -12.30
C LEU A 125 19.19 -20.82 -12.62
N THR A 126 19.58 -20.58 -13.87
CA THR A 126 20.18 -19.30 -14.28
C THR A 126 19.22 -18.12 -14.09
N ASN A 127 17.94 -18.33 -14.40
CA ASN A 127 16.93 -17.29 -14.31
C ASN A 127 16.50 -17.10 -12.84
N MET A 128 16.30 -18.21 -12.10
CA MET A 128 16.06 -18.16 -10.66
C MET A 128 17.15 -17.35 -9.94
N ARG A 129 18.44 -17.67 -10.16
CA ARG A 129 19.56 -16.95 -9.53
C ARG A 129 19.65 -15.48 -9.93
N LYS A 130 19.20 -15.14 -11.14
CA LYS A 130 19.14 -13.75 -11.61
C LYS A 130 18.03 -13.00 -10.88
N VAL A 131 16.80 -13.53 -10.91
CA VAL A 131 15.64 -12.93 -10.27
C VAL A 131 15.82 -12.83 -8.75
N SER A 132 16.39 -13.84 -8.10
CA SER A 132 16.70 -13.78 -6.66
C SER A 132 17.59 -12.59 -6.31
N LYS A 133 18.59 -12.26 -7.14
CA LYS A 133 19.44 -11.08 -6.92
C LYS A 133 18.69 -9.77 -7.15
N GLU A 134 17.79 -9.74 -8.12
CA GLU A 134 16.95 -8.57 -8.42
C GLU A 134 15.96 -8.29 -7.29
N LEU A 135 15.46 -9.33 -6.61
CA LEU A 135 14.61 -9.25 -5.42
C LEU A 135 15.40 -9.02 -4.10
N GLY A 136 16.71 -8.77 -4.18
CA GLY A 136 17.55 -8.50 -3.00
C GLY A 136 18.14 -9.72 -2.30
N GLY A 137 17.92 -10.93 -2.82
CA GLY A 137 18.51 -12.17 -2.35
C GLY A 137 20.01 -12.31 -2.68
N GLN A 138 20.70 -13.16 -1.94
CA GLN A 138 22.12 -13.45 -2.14
C GLN A 138 22.30 -14.85 -2.74
N VAL A 139 23.12 -14.97 -3.78
CA VAL A 139 23.49 -16.27 -4.37
C VAL A 139 25.02 -16.42 -4.34
N PRO A 140 25.58 -17.38 -3.55
CA PRO A 140 24.89 -18.33 -2.68
C PRO A 140 24.25 -17.65 -1.45
N CYS A 141 23.07 -18.11 -1.00
CA CYS A 141 22.46 -17.64 0.25
C CYS A 141 23.27 -18.12 1.46
N GLU A 142 23.04 -17.54 2.64
CA GLU A 142 23.82 -17.87 3.84
C GLU A 142 23.74 -19.35 4.22
N PRO A 143 22.55 -19.99 4.28
CA PRO A 143 22.48 -21.43 4.61
C PRO A 143 23.23 -22.33 3.63
N CYS A 144 23.22 -21.98 2.32
CA CYS A 144 23.98 -22.72 1.32
C CYS A 144 25.49 -22.49 1.45
N LYS A 145 25.93 -21.31 1.94
CA LYS A 145 27.33 -21.07 2.28
C LYS A 145 27.74 -21.90 3.50
N ASP A 146 26.91 -21.91 4.54
CA ASP A 146 27.20 -22.59 5.81
C ASP A 146 27.26 -24.11 5.65
N ALA A 147 26.41 -24.66 4.78
CA ALA A 147 26.46 -26.07 4.42
C ALA A 147 27.59 -26.43 3.42
N ASN A 148 28.46 -25.48 3.08
CA ASN A 148 29.55 -25.62 2.11
C ASN A 148 29.08 -26.11 0.71
N ASP A 149 27.83 -25.82 0.34
CA ASP A 149 27.23 -26.19 -0.95
C ASP A 149 26.88 -24.96 -1.79
N ARG A 150 27.93 -24.19 -2.12
CA ARG A 150 27.79 -22.94 -2.89
C ARG A 150 27.26 -23.19 -4.31
N GLN A 151 27.53 -24.36 -4.88
CA GLN A 151 27.13 -24.74 -6.24
C GLN A 151 25.71 -25.30 -6.32
N GLY A 152 25.21 -25.85 -5.21
CA GLY A 152 23.84 -26.33 -5.05
C GLY A 152 22.82 -25.26 -4.69
N CYS A 153 23.24 -24.03 -4.36
CA CYS A 153 22.29 -22.95 -4.08
C CYS A 153 21.31 -22.74 -5.26
N CYS A 154 20.02 -22.58 -4.94
CA CYS A 154 18.88 -22.49 -5.87
C CYS A 154 18.54 -23.80 -6.62
N ARG A 155 19.11 -24.95 -6.26
CA ARG A 155 18.68 -26.25 -6.80
C ARG A 155 17.46 -26.78 -6.04
N GLU A 156 16.59 -27.48 -6.74
CA GLU A 156 15.37 -28.10 -6.16
C GLU A 156 15.70 -29.05 -5.01
N ALA A 157 16.82 -29.80 -5.11
CA ALA A 157 17.33 -30.68 -4.06
C ALA A 157 17.70 -29.95 -2.75
N ASN A 158 17.75 -28.62 -2.77
CA ASN A 158 18.11 -27.77 -1.64
C ASN A 158 16.97 -26.79 -1.30
N ALA A 159 15.75 -27.01 -1.80
CA ALA A 159 14.63 -26.09 -1.62
C ALA A 159 14.26 -25.87 -0.15
N ASP A 160 14.42 -26.91 0.67
CA ASP A 160 14.18 -26.94 2.11
C ASP A 160 15.14 -26.06 2.93
N ARG A 161 16.33 -25.77 2.40
CA ARG A 161 17.39 -25.00 3.09
C ARG A 161 17.79 -23.71 2.40
N CYS A 162 17.29 -23.43 1.21
CA CYS A 162 17.77 -22.32 0.39
C CYS A 162 16.78 -21.15 0.48
N ASP A 163 17.12 -20.11 1.26
CA ASP A 163 16.28 -18.90 1.45
C ASP A 163 15.80 -18.24 0.16
N ASN A 164 16.56 -18.36 -0.93
CA ASN A 164 16.15 -17.79 -2.21
C ASN A 164 14.83 -18.37 -2.75
N PHE A 165 14.37 -19.54 -2.28
CA PHE A 165 13.05 -20.09 -2.64
C PHE A 165 11.90 -19.29 -2.02
N GLU A 166 12.10 -18.68 -0.85
CA GLU A 166 11.09 -17.84 -0.20
C GLU A 166 10.81 -16.55 -0.96
N LEU A 167 11.67 -16.19 -1.92
CA LEU A 167 11.48 -15.02 -2.79
C LEU A 167 10.50 -15.28 -3.94
N PHE A 168 10.02 -16.52 -4.10
CA PHE A 168 9.12 -16.91 -5.18
C PHE A 168 7.82 -17.49 -4.62
N VAL A 169 6.74 -17.43 -5.41
CA VAL A 169 5.57 -18.26 -5.14
C VAL A 169 5.92 -19.68 -5.56
N THR A 170 5.94 -20.60 -4.59
CA THR A 170 5.92 -22.03 -4.87
C THR A 170 4.51 -22.37 -5.31
N SER A 171 4.30 -22.58 -6.61
CA SER A 171 3.04 -23.13 -7.12
C SER A 171 2.85 -24.54 -6.56
N ALA A 172 2.31 -24.64 -5.36
CA ALA A 172 1.90 -25.87 -4.72
C ALA A 172 0.39 -25.74 -4.44
N VAL A 173 -0.36 -26.31 -5.39
CA VAL A 173 -1.73 -26.81 -5.26
C VAL A 173 -2.84 -25.76 -5.12
N GLU A 174 -3.77 -25.82 -6.06
CA GLU A 174 -5.13 -25.30 -5.93
C GLU A 174 -5.75 -25.92 -4.67
N GLU A 175 -5.86 -25.16 -3.57
CA GLU A 175 -6.78 -25.50 -2.49
C GLU A 175 -8.19 -25.09 -2.94
N ASP A 176 -8.79 -26.01 -3.70
CA ASP A 176 -10.24 -26.17 -3.80
C ASP A 176 -10.70 -26.66 -2.40
N GLU A 177 -10.78 -25.76 -1.42
CA GLU A 177 -11.51 -26.05 -0.18
C GLU A 177 -12.95 -25.59 -0.35
N GLU A 178 -13.76 -26.61 -0.60
CA GLU A 178 -15.20 -26.69 -0.70
C GLU A 178 -15.92 -25.70 0.24
N GLN A 179 -16.86 -24.95 -0.36
CA GLN A 179 -17.93 -24.28 0.36
C GLN A 179 -18.73 -25.33 1.16
N ASP A 180 -18.50 -25.43 2.46
CA ASP A 180 -19.40 -26.14 3.36
C ASP A 180 -20.61 -25.24 3.64
N ASN A 181 -21.60 -25.38 2.76
CA ASN A 181 -22.90 -24.75 2.83
C ASN A 181 -23.87 -25.72 3.53
N GLU A 182 -23.83 -25.82 4.86
CA GLU A 182 -24.92 -26.41 5.65
C GLU A 182 -25.87 -25.31 6.13
N GLU A 183 -26.71 -24.85 5.20
CA GLU A 183 -28.06 -24.37 5.51
C GLU A 183 -28.95 -25.61 5.65
N GLY A 184 -29.61 -25.81 6.79
CA GLY A 184 -30.64 -26.85 6.89
C GLY A 184 -31.21 -27.10 8.27
N ASP A 185 -32.45 -26.63 8.42
CA ASP A 185 -33.56 -27.28 9.12
C ASP A 185 -33.81 -26.98 10.62
N GLU A 186 -34.60 -25.91 10.79
CA GLU A 186 -35.96 -25.86 11.36
C GLU A 186 -36.50 -26.97 12.30
N MET A 187 -37.43 -26.49 13.15
CA MET A 187 -38.44 -27.20 13.96
C MET A 187 -37.95 -27.69 15.33
N GLU A 188 -38.68 -27.58 16.44
CA GLU A 188 -40.11 -27.37 16.65
C GLU A 188 -40.36 -26.92 18.10
N GLU A 189 -41.60 -26.48 18.31
CA GLU A 189 -42.25 -25.97 19.52
C GLU A 189 -42.18 -26.88 20.76
N GLY A 190 -42.34 -26.24 21.91
CA GLY A 190 -42.61 -26.91 23.19
C GLY A 190 -43.18 -25.91 24.19
N GLU A 191 -44.49 -25.69 24.10
CA GLU A 191 -45.32 -25.02 25.10
C GLU A 191 -45.37 -25.82 26.43
N GLU A 192 -45.92 -25.13 27.44
CA GLU A 192 -46.51 -25.63 28.70
C GLU A 192 -45.58 -25.78 29.92
N MET A 193 -46.00 -25.57 31.16
CA MET A 193 -47.09 -24.87 31.86
C MET A 193 -46.92 -25.31 33.34
N GLU A 194 -47.15 -24.41 34.32
CA GLU A 194 -47.36 -24.69 35.77
C GLU A 194 -46.17 -25.30 36.57
N GLU A 195 -45.86 -24.92 37.82
CA GLU A 195 -46.60 -24.38 38.96
C GLU A 195 -45.83 -23.25 39.69
#